data_AF-A0A7K2X5S1-F1
#
_entry.id   AF-A0A7K2X5S1-F1
#
_cell.length_a   1.000
_cell.length_b   1.000
_cell.length_c   1.000
_cell.angle_alpha   90.00
_cell.angle_beta   90.00
_cell.angle_gamma   90.00
#
_symmetry.space_group_name_H-M   'P 1'
#
loop_
_entity.id
_entity.type
_entity.pdbx_description
1 polymer ?
#
loop_
_entity_poly.entity_id
_entity_poly.type
_entity_poly.pdbx_seq_one_letter_code
_entity_poly.pdbx_strand_id
1 'polypeptide(L)'
;APAKKGRSKLVLVGAGLVGLLGVAYGAGLLLNHSDVPKGTTVLGVDIGGGTKEEGINKLEAALGKRAHAPLQLSVGGKKVQLSPDKAGLSLDSQETVRGAAGSDYNPVSVIGSLFGGDRVAKPVFPVDEEKLAVALTDLAGASGSATEGTILFSPNKVTPVEGKPGKGLDVRRSIYSVRDAFRAQVETGQAKVVELPVTSRQPTVTKAELDRAMKEFAEPAMSDRITIRAGGKEIQFGPARSLPQILSMKAVDGRLVEVYDKKAIERLLDGAFDGLMITKGDGTKHEVSADDVAFAMRDALLGKTPAERTKTIDLSGEG
;
A
#
# COMPACT_ATOMS: atom_id res chain seq x y z
N ALA A 1 20.35 33.52 84.10
CA ALA A 1 20.35 33.44 82.61
C ALA A 1 20.75 32.03 82.20
N PRO A 2 20.03 31.32 81.31
CA PRO A 2 20.42 29.96 80.95
C PRO A 2 21.58 29.99 79.94
N ALA A 3 22.54 29.09 80.14
CA ALA A 3 23.77 28.99 79.36
C ALA A 3 23.50 28.59 77.90
N LYS A 4 24.09 29.33 76.95
CA LYS A 4 24.01 29.05 75.52
C LYS A 4 24.68 27.70 75.22
N LYS A 5 23.85 26.71 74.86
CA LYS A 5 24.26 25.38 74.40
C LYS A 5 25.14 25.53 73.14
N GLY A 6 26.43 25.24 73.26
CA GLY A 6 27.37 25.30 72.14
C GLY A 6 26.89 24.42 70.99
N ARG A 7 26.73 25.02 69.80
CA ARG A 7 26.36 24.28 68.59
C ARG A 7 27.44 23.24 68.31
N SER A 8 27.08 21.97 68.40
CA SER A 8 27.96 20.83 68.12
C SER A 8 28.55 20.98 66.72
N LYS A 9 29.88 20.99 66.61
CA LYS A 9 30.60 21.03 65.32
C LYS A 9 30.15 19.89 64.39
N LEU A 10 29.71 18.75 64.93
CA LEU A 10 29.16 17.62 64.17
C LEU A 10 27.81 17.93 63.53
N VAL A 11 26.95 18.72 64.19
CA VAL A 11 25.67 19.16 63.62
C VAL A 11 25.89 20.16 62.49
N LEU A 12 26.91 21.02 62.62
CA LEU A 12 27.30 21.97 61.56
C LEU A 12 27.89 21.27 60.34
N VAL A 13 28.71 20.23 60.54
CA VAL A 13 29.24 19.39 59.45
C VAL A 13 28.14 18.56 58.79
N GLY A 14 27.24 17.95 59.57
CA GLY A 14 26.10 17.20 59.05
C GLY A 14 25.12 18.06 58.25
N ALA A 15 24.79 19.25 58.75
CA ALA A 15 23.95 20.20 58.02
C ALA A 15 24.65 20.74 56.75
N GLY A 16 25.97 20.95 56.81
CA GLY A 16 26.76 21.32 55.64
C GLY A 16 26.74 20.25 54.55
N LEU A 17 26.88 18.97 54.91
CA LEU A 17 26.84 17.86 53.96
C LEU A 17 25.46 17.68 53.33
N VAL A 18 24.39 17.77 54.13
CA VAL A 18 23.01 17.72 53.62
C VAL A 18 22.69 18.92 52.73
N GLY A 19 23.16 20.12 53.11
CA GLY A 19 23.03 21.31 52.27
C GLY A 19 23.78 21.17 50.94
N LEU A 20 24.99 20.61 50.95
CA LEU A 20 25.79 20.40 49.74
C LEU A 20 25.16 19.33 48.82
N LEU A 21 24.60 18.26 49.39
CA LEU A 21 23.81 17.27 48.66
C LEU A 21 22.52 17.87 48.11
N GLY A 22 21.84 18.73 48.87
CA GLY A 22 20.63 19.44 48.42
C GLY A 22 20.92 20.45 47.30
N VAL A 23 22.04 21.16 47.36
CA VAL A 23 22.50 22.08 46.29
C VAL A 23 22.95 21.28 45.06
N ALA A 24 23.67 20.17 45.23
CA ALA A 24 24.05 19.30 44.12
C ALA A 24 22.82 18.65 43.46
N TYR A 25 21.81 18.28 44.26
CA TYR A 25 20.52 17.75 43.78
C TYR A 25 19.71 18.84 43.05
N GLY A 26 19.62 20.04 43.63
CA GLY A 26 18.97 21.19 43.00
C GLY A 26 19.67 21.61 41.70
N ALA A 27 21.01 21.62 41.68
CA ALA A 27 21.80 21.88 40.49
C ALA A 27 21.64 20.76 39.45
N GLY A 28 21.62 19.49 39.87
CA GLY A 28 21.36 18.35 38.99
C GLY A 28 19.97 18.41 38.33
N LEU A 29 18.95 18.87 39.07
CA LEU A 29 17.60 19.10 38.56
C LEU A 29 17.52 20.32 37.62
N LEU A 30 18.24 21.40 37.93
CA LEU A 30 18.30 22.60 37.09
C LEU A 30 19.14 22.40 35.81
N LEU A 31 20.15 21.54 35.85
CA LEU A 31 21.04 21.25 34.72
C LEU A 31 20.48 20.17 33.77
N ASN A 32 19.42 19.45 34.16
CA ASN A 32 18.77 18.44 33.34
C ASN A 32 17.56 19.02 32.58
N HIS A 33 17.77 20.10 31.83
CA HIS A 33 16.77 20.74 30.95
C HIS A 33 16.57 20.02 29.61
N SER A 34 17.25 18.89 29.37
CA SER A 34 17.04 18.09 28.17
C SER A 34 15.73 17.31 28.30
N ASP A 35 14.81 17.49 27.35
CA ASP A 35 13.60 16.67 27.27
C ASP A 35 13.92 15.18 27.05
N VAL A 36 15.07 14.89 26.43
CA VAL A 36 15.60 13.54 26.23
C VAL A 36 16.90 13.38 27.03
N PRO A 37 17.00 12.42 27.96
CA PRO A 37 18.20 12.23 28.77
C PRO A 37 19.47 12.06 27.94
N LYS A 38 20.60 12.62 28.40
CA LYS A 38 21.92 12.43 27.76
C LYS A 38 22.30 10.94 27.71
N GLY A 39 23.02 10.53 26.66
CA GLY A 39 23.44 9.14 26.46
C GLY A 39 22.31 8.21 25.98
N THR A 40 21.18 8.77 25.53
CA THR A 40 20.07 7.98 24.98
C THR A 40 20.30 7.69 23.50
N THR A 41 20.39 6.40 23.16
CA THR A 41 20.59 5.93 21.80
C THR A 41 19.41 5.09 21.31
N VAL A 42 19.10 5.18 20.02
CA VAL A 42 18.13 4.33 19.31
C VAL A 42 18.83 3.75 18.11
N LEU A 43 18.95 2.42 18.04
CA LEU A 43 19.62 1.72 16.93
C LEU A 43 21.03 2.28 16.62
N GLY A 44 21.76 2.68 17.67
CA GLY A 44 23.10 3.27 17.56
C GLY A 44 23.13 4.76 17.22
N VAL A 45 21.97 5.43 17.09
CA VAL A 45 21.87 6.88 16.88
C VAL A 45 21.67 7.57 18.22
N ASP A 46 22.58 8.48 18.60
CA ASP A 46 22.45 9.29 19.82
C ASP A 46 21.39 10.39 19.62
N ILE A 47 20.28 10.27 20.35
CA ILE A 47 19.16 11.20 20.37
C ILE A 47 19.11 12.03 21.66
N GLY A 48 20.03 11.79 22.60
CA GLY A 48 20.03 12.40 23.92
C GLY A 48 20.60 13.81 23.96
N GLY A 49 20.35 14.49 25.09
CA GLY A 49 21.01 15.75 25.46
C GLY A 49 20.40 17.02 24.87
N GLY A 50 19.26 16.91 24.19
CA GLY A 50 18.55 18.00 23.54
C GLY A 50 17.04 17.96 23.76
N THR A 51 16.30 18.70 22.94
CA THR A 51 14.83 18.68 22.91
C THR A 51 14.32 17.42 22.20
N LYS A 52 13.02 17.12 22.36
CA LYS A 52 12.39 16.02 21.61
C LYS A 52 12.48 16.23 20.10
N GLU A 53 12.33 17.47 19.63
CA GLU A 53 12.41 17.82 18.22
C GLU A 53 13.81 17.58 17.65
N GLU A 54 14.86 17.96 18.39
CA GLU A 54 16.24 17.66 18.00
C GLU A 54 16.50 16.15 17.94
N GLY A 55 15.97 15.38 18.90
CA GLY A 55 16.04 13.92 18.89
C GLY A 55 15.35 13.30 17.66
N ILE A 56 14.16 13.81 17.29
CA ILE A 56 13.42 13.38 16.09
C ILE A 56 14.24 13.66 14.83
N ASN A 57 14.77 14.87 14.69
CA ASN A 57 15.55 15.29 13.53
C ASN A 57 16.83 14.45 13.37
N LYS A 58 17.53 14.13 14.47
CA LYS A 58 18.69 13.23 14.45
C LYS A 58 18.32 11.82 13.99
N LEU A 59 17.21 11.28 14.50
CA LEU A 59 16.75 9.94 14.13
C LEU A 59 16.32 9.87 12.66
N GLU A 60 15.61 10.88 12.17
CA GLU A 60 15.17 10.99 10.78
C GLU A 60 16.38 11.13 9.83
N ALA A 61 17.35 11.97 10.16
CA ALA A 61 18.56 12.14 9.37
C ALA A 61 19.38 10.84 9.25
N ALA A 62 19.42 10.03 10.31
CA ALA A 62 20.20 8.80 10.37
C ALA A 62 19.47 7.58 9.77
N LEU A 63 18.17 7.43 10.04
CA LEU A 63 17.40 6.23 9.73
C LEU A 63 16.32 6.43 8.67
N GLY A 64 15.90 7.66 8.37
CA GLY A 64 14.83 7.96 7.41
C GLY A 64 15.11 7.37 6.03
N LYS A 65 16.34 7.51 5.52
CA LYS A 65 16.75 6.87 4.25
C LYS A 65 16.60 5.35 4.25
N ARG A 66 16.83 4.69 5.39
CA ARG A 66 16.67 3.23 5.54
C ARG A 66 15.20 2.83 5.68
N ALA A 67 14.42 3.66 6.37
CA ALA A 67 12.98 3.46 6.55
C ALA A 67 12.19 3.66 5.24
N HIS A 68 12.60 4.56 4.37
CA HIS A 68 11.94 4.78 3.06
C HIS A 68 12.49 3.89 1.94
N ALA A 69 13.60 3.18 2.16
CA ALA A 69 14.21 2.34 1.14
C ALA A 69 13.31 1.13 0.78
N PRO A 70 13.12 0.82 -0.52
CA PRO A 70 12.32 -0.35 -0.93
C PRO A 70 12.86 -1.67 -0.38
N LEU A 71 11.97 -2.45 0.23
CA LEU A 71 12.25 -3.81 0.68
C LEU A 71 12.48 -4.72 -0.52
N GLN A 72 13.56 -5.49 -0.49
CA GLN A 72 13.84 -6.51 -1.50
C GLN A 72 13.23 -7.83 -1.06
N LEU A 73 12.22 -8.31 -1.78
CA LEU A 73 11.48 -9.52 -1.46
C LEU A 73 11.63 -10.54 -2.59
N SER A 74 11.43 -11.82 -2.29
CA SER A 74 11.41 -12.91 -3.26
C SER A 74 10.14 -13.73 -3.10
N VAL A 75 9.40 -13.92 -4.20
CA VAL A 75 8.19 -14.76 -4.22
C VAL A 75 8.41 -15.87 -5.22
N GLY A 76 8.54 -17.11 -4.73
CA GLY A 76 8.81 -18.26 -5.59
C GLY A 76 10.05 -18.10 -6.48
N GLY A 77 11.10 -17.44 -5.96
CA GLY A 77 12.36 -17.19 -6.67
C GLY A 77 12.40 -15.92 -7.53
N LYS A 78 11.27 -15.22 -7.71
CA LYS A 78 11.23 -13.94 -8.42
C LYS A 78 11.45 -12.78 -7.46
N LYS A 79 12.43 -11.93 -7.75
CA LYS A 79 12.71 -10.71 -6.99
C LYS A 79 11.65 -9.66 -7.27
N VAL A 80 11.13 -9.06 -6.22
CA VAL A 80 10.11 -8.00 -6.24
C VAL A 80 10.45 -6.96 -5.19
N GLN A 81 9.99 -5.73 -5.41
CA GLN A 81 10.22 -4.62 -4.49
C GLN A 81 8.92 -4.18 -3.85
N LEU A 82 8.97 -3.91 -2.54
CA LEU A 82 7.86 -3.35 -1.78
C LEU A 82 8.29 -2.01 -1.20
N SER A 83 7.57 -0.95 -1.53
CA SER A 83 7.78 0.37 -0.93
C SER A 83 7.17 0.39 0.47
N PRO A 84 7.95 0.68 1.54
CA PRO A 84 7.44 0.73 2.91
C PRO A 84 6.24 1.66 3.08
N ASP A 85 6.33 2.88 2.52
CA ASP A 85 5.27 3.89 2.64
C ASP A 85 3.94 3.42 2.04
N LYS A 86 3.99 2.74 0.87
CA LYS A 86 2.81 2.17 0.22
C LYS A 86 2.26 0.95 0.96
N ALA A 87 3.11 0.26 1.69
CA ALA A 87 2.78 -0.92 2.47
C ALA A 87 2.37 -0.59 3.91
N GLY A 88 2.30 0.70 4.29
CA GLY A 88 1.92 1.09 5.63
C GLY A 88 2.98 0.79 6.70
N LEU A 89 4.26 0.68 6.30
CA LEU A 89 5.39 0.43 7.17
C LEU A 89 6.15 1.74 7.38
N SER A 90 6.40 2.12 8.63
CA SER A 90 7.21 3.29 8.94
C SER A 90 7.98 3.15 10.25
N LEU A 91 8.98 4.00 10.43
CA LEU A 91 9.62 4.25 11.72
C LEU A 91 8.95 5.48 12.34
N ASP A 92 8.28 5.32 13.47
CA ASP A 92 7.69 6.46 14.19
C ASP A 92 8.75 7.12 15.06
N SER A 93 9.51 8.03 14.46
CA SER A 93 10.56 8.79 15.15
C SER A 93 9.99 9.62 16.31
N GLN A 94 8.76 10.12 16.19
CA GLN A 94 8.11 10.94 17.21
C GLN A 94 7.76 10.11 18.45
N GLU A 95 7.08 8.98 18.27
CA GLU A 95 6.71 8.10 19.37
C GLU A 95 7.93 7.41 19.97
N THR A 96 8.93 7.07 19.15
CA THR A 96 10.21 6.55 19.62
C THR A 96 10.90 7.53 20.58
N VAL A 97 11.01 8.81 20.19
CA VAL A 97 11.63 9.84 21.04
C VAL A 97 10.76 10.17 22.25
N ARG A 98 9.43 10.18 22.09
CA ARG A 98 8.49 10.38 23.22
C ARG A 98 8.64 9.27 24.27
N GLY A 99 8.72 8.01 23.85
CA GLY A 99 8.97 6.87 24.73
C GLY A 99 10.35 6.93 25.39
N ALA A 100 11.36 7.42 24.67
CA ALA A 100 12.72 7.62 25.20
C ALA A 100 12.82 8.78 26.21
N ALA A 101 11.94 9.78 26.09
CA ALA A 101 11.86 10.93 26.99
C ALA A 101 11.16 10.62 28.32
N GLY A 102 10.52 9.46 28.47
CA GLY A 102 9.88 9.02 29.71
C GLY A 102 10.91 8.75 30.80
N SER A 103 10.97 9.62 31.82
CA SER A 103 11.78 9.39 33.02
C SER A 103 11.24 8.23 33.84
N ASP A 104 12.05 7.20 34.04
CA ASP A 104 11.92 6.35 35.23
C ASP A 104 12.20 7.24 36.46
N TYR A 105 11.13 7.81 37.04
CA TYR A 105 11.15 8.58 38.28
C TYR A 105 11.40 7.67 39.49
N ASN A 106 12.55 6.99 39.52
CA ASN A 106 13.03 6.26 40.69
C ASN A 106 14.22 7.03 41.30
N PRO A 107 14.18 7.48 42.56
CA PRO A 107 15.25 8.30 43.15
C PRO A 107 16.65 7.64 43.14
N VAL A 108 16.74 6.33 42.94
CA VAL A 108 18.00 5.59 42.78
C VAL A 108 18.60 5.73 41.36
N SER A 109 17.78 5.97 40.32
CA SER A 109 18.25 6.13 38.92
C SER A 109 18.92 7.48 38.65
N VAL A 110 18.64 8.49 39.49
CA VAL A 110 19.14 9.87 39.37
C VAL A 110 20.63 9.98 39.72
N ILE A 111 21.14 9.08 40.57
CA ILE A 111 22.58 9.01 40.87
C ILE A 111 23.33 8.38 39.70
N GLY A 112 22.74 7.40 39.00
CA GLY A 112 23.32 6.80 37.79
C GLY A 112 23.34 7.73 36.58
N SER A 113 22.36 8.63 36.43
CA SER A 113 22.32 9.62 35.35
C SER A 113 23.39 10.71 35.46
N LEU A 114 23.97 10.92 36.65
CA LEU A 114 25.13 11.80 36.83
C LEU A 114 26.45 11.15 36.38
N PHE A 115 26.46 9.83 36.19
CA PHE A 115 27.64 9.04 35.78
C PHE A 115 27.57 8.48 34.35
N GLY A 116 26.62 8.93 33.52
CA GLY A 116 26.62 8.61 32.08
C GLY A 116 26.37 7.14 31.79
N GLY A 117 25.26 6.57 32.27
CA GLY A 117 24.80 5.26 31.83
C GLY A 117 24.19 5.33 30.43
N ASP A 118 24.66 4.49 29.51
CA ASP A 118 24.07 4.35 28.18
C ASP A 118 22.60 3.90 28.29
N ARG A 119 21.67 4.69 27.73
CA ARG A 119 20.25 4.34 27.66
C ARG A 119 19.93 3.90 26.24
N VAL A 120 19.54 2.64 26.05
CA VAL A 120 19.10 2.14 24.74
C VAL A 120 17.58 2.18 24.68
N ALA A 121 17.03 3.12 23.89
CA ALA A 121 15.60 3.25 23.66
C ALA A 121 15.16 2.34 22.49
N LYS A 122 13.93 1.81 22.59
CA LYS A 122 13.36 0.92 21.58
C LYS A 122 12.68 1.73 20.47
N PRO A 123 12.99 1.48 19.19
CA PRO A 123 12.26 2.09 18.08
C PRO A 123 10.82 1.59 18.00
N VAL A 124 9.91 2.46 17.57
CA VAL A 124 8.50 2.16 17.33
C VAL A 124 8.27 2.03 15.84
N PHE A 125 7.76 0.87 15.42
CA PHE A 125 7.46 0.55 14.03
C PHE A 125 5.97 0.31 13.87
N PRO A 126 5.15 1.36 13.69
CA PRO A 126 3.74 1.16 13.38
C PRO A 126 3.59 0.44 12.05
N VAL A 127 2.58 -0.41 11.97
CA VAL A 127 2.21 -1.14 10.76
C VAL A 127 0.72 -0.98 10.55
N ASP A 128 0.36 -0.42 9.40
CA ASP A 128 -1.01 -0.44 8.90
C ASP A 128 -1.23 -1.79 8.20
N GLU A 129 -1.76 -2.76 8.96
CA GLU A 129 -1.93 -4.14 8.50
C GLU A 129 -2.85 -4.25 7.28
N GLU A 130 -3.83 -3.34 7.14
CA GLU A 130 -4.73 -3.31 5.99
C GLU A 130 -3.98 -2.89 4.74
N LYS A 131 -3.20 -1.80 4.79
CA LYS A 131 -2.36 -1.38 3.66
C LYS A 131 -1.31 -2.44 3.31
N LEU A 132 -0.71 -3.06 4.31
CA LEU A 132 0.26 -4.13 4.09
C LEU A 132 -0.39 -5.33 3.39
N ALA A 133 -1.59 -5.75 3.83
CA ALA A 133 -2.33 -6.83 3.22
C ALA A 133 -2.72 -6.53 1.76
N VAL A 134 -3.14 -5.30 1.47
CA VAL A 134 -3.45 -4.86 0.09
C VAL A 134 -2.19 -4.89 -0.77
N ALA A 135 -1.09 -4.27 -0.32
CA ALA A 135 0.16 -4.23 -1.07
C ALA A 135 0.73 -5.64 -1.33
N LEU A 136 0.60 -6.56 -0.36
CA LEU A 136 0.99 -7.96 -0.53
C LEU A 136 0.04 -8.71 -1.48
N THR A 137 -1.25 -8.41 -1.49
CA THR A 137 -2.22 -9.01 -2.42
C THR A 137 -1.95 -8.59 -3.86
N ASP A 138 -1.65 -7.32 -4.09
CA ASP A 138 -1.25 -6.80 -5.41
C ASP A 138 0.04 -7.48 -5.90
N LEU A 139 1.02 -7.62 -5.00
CA LEU A 139 2.27 -8.31 -5.28
C LEU A 139 2.06 -9.81 -5.57
N ALA A 140 1.12 -10.45 -4.88
CA ALA A 140 0.73 -11.84 -5.10
C ALA A 140 0.12 -12.04 -6.50
N GLY A 141 -0.72 -11.10 -6.95
CA GLY A 141 -1.35 -11.11 -8.28
C GLY A 141 -0.31 -11.06 -9.41
N ALA A 142 0.79 -10.33 -9.22
CA ALA A 142 1.85 -10.20 -10.22
C ALA A 142 2.88 -11.36 -10.21
N SER A 143 3.04 -12.04 -9.07
CA SER A 143 4.18 -12.95 -8.84
C SER A 143 3.80 -14.43 -8.79
N GLY A 144 2.53 -14.75 -8.63
CA GLY A 144 2.03 -16.12 -8.57
C GLY A 144 2.23 -16.90 -9.87
N SER A 145 2.29 -18.24 -9.75
CA SER A 145 2.27 -19.15 -10.91
C SER A 145 0.90 -19.79 -11.14
N ALA A 146 -0.05 -19.61 -10.22
CA ALA A 146 -1.43 -20.01 -10.44
C ALA A 146 -2.07 -19.08 -11.47
N THR A 147 -2.80 -19.64 -12.43
CA THR A 147 -3.53 -18.87 -13.44
C THR A 147 -5.02 -19.08 -13.27
N GLU A 148 -5.78 -17.99 -13.30
CA GLU A 148 -7.25 -18.08 -13.35
C GLU A 148 -7.71 -18.58 -14.73
N GLY A 149 -8.89 -19.18 -14.77
CA GLY A 149 -9.55 -19.47 -16.04
C GLY A 149 -9.96 -18.18 -16.74
N THR A 150 -10.02 -18.19 -18.07
CA THR A 150 -10.46 -17.04 -18.87
C THR A 150 -10.99 -17.50 -20.23
N ILE A 151 -11.48 -16.56 -21.04
CA ILE A 151 -11.89 -16.77 -22.43
C ILE A 151 -10.99 -15.94 -23.33
N LEU A 152 -10.36 -16.61 -24.30
CA LEU A 152 -9.55 -15.96 -25.33
C LEU A 152 -10.42 -15.61 -26.53
N PHE A 153 -10.41 -14.34 -26.91
CA PHE A 153 -11.01 -13.85 -28.15
C PHE A 153 -9.93 -13.79 -29.23
N SER A 154 -10.16 -14.47 -30.34
CA SER A 154 -9.28 -14.53 -31.51
C SER A 154 -10.11 -14.27 -32.77
N PRO A 155 -9.48 -13.95 -33.92
CA PRO A 155 -10.18 -13.78 -35.19
C PRO A 155 -11.18 -14.91 -35.46
N ASN A 156 -12.47 -14.58 -35.44
CA ASN A 156 -13.59 -15.51 -35.64
C ASN A 156 -13.64 -16.72 -34.68
N LYS A 157 -13.01 -16.64 -33.50
CA LYS A 157 -12.93 -17.76 -32.57
C LYS A 157 -12.93 -17.29 -31.12
N VAL A 158 -13.70 -18.00 -30.29
CA VAL A 158 -13.62 -17.92 -28.82
C VAL A 158 -13.10 -19.25 -28.28
N THR A 159 -12.20 -19.21 -27.30
CA THR A 159 -11.62 -20.43 -26.71
C THR A 159 -11.60 -20.30 -25.19
N PRO A 160 -12.24 -21.22 -24.45
CA PRO A 160 -12.11 -21.23 -23.00
C PRO A 160 -10.73 -21.76 -22.63
N VAL A 161 -10.08 -21.10 -21.68
CA VAL A 161 -8.79 -21.50 -21.14
C VAL A 161 -8.98 -21.82 -19.66
N GLU A 162 -8.80 -23.08 -19.30
CA GLU A 162 -8.90 -23.52 -17.91
C GLU A 162 -7.74 -22.96 -17.08
N GLY A 163 -8.06 -22.54 -15.85
CA GLY A 163 -7.06 -22.11 -14.89
C GLY A 163 -6.17 -23.26 -14.46
N LYS A 164 -4.93 -22.96 -14.09
CA LYS A 164 -3.96 -23.96 -13.64
C LYS A 164 -3.61 -23.70 -12.17
N PRO A 165 -3.66 -24.74 -11.31
CA PRO A 165 -3.12 -24.64 -9.96
C PRO A 165 -1.66 -24.22 -10.00
N GLY A 166 -1.26 -23.42 -9.02
CA GLY A 166 0.11 -22.98 -8.90
C GLY A 166 0.45 -22.54 -7.49
N LYS A 167 1.54 -21.80 -7.37
CA LYS A 167 1.95 -21.18 -6.12
C LYS A 167 1.50 -19.74 -6.10
N GLY A 168 0.90 -19.32 -5.00
CA GLY A 168 0.61 -17.93 -4.69
C GLY A 168 1.33 -17.52 -3.42
N LEU A 169 1.47 -16.21 -3.22
CA LEU A 169 1.95 -15.67 -1.96
C LEU A 169 0.97 -16.05 -0.83
N ASP A 170 1.49 -16.52 0.31
CA ASP A 170 0.70 -16.61 1.53
C ASP A 170 0.71 -15.24 2.21
N VAL A 171 -0.27 -14.39 1.88
CA VAL A 171 -0.35 -13.00 2.35
C VAL A 171 -0.30 -12.93 3.88
N ARG A 172 -1.07 -13.79 4.58
CA ARG A 172 -1.13 -13.77 6.05
C ARG A 172 0.21 -14.09 6.68
N ARG A 173 0.92 -15.11 6.20
CA ARG A 173 2.25 -15.41 6.73
C ARG A 173 3.30 -14.38 6.29
N SER A 174 3.15 -13.81 5.10
CA SER A 174 4.08 -12.82 4.54
C SER A 174 4.06 -11.49 5.31
N ILE A 175 2.94 -11.11 5.93
CA ILE A 175 2.87 -9.93 6.80
C ILE A 175 3.97 -9.97 7.87
N TYR A 176 4.13 -11.12 8.54
CA TYR A 176 5.16 -11.29 9.58
C TYR A 176 6.57 -11.17 9.00
N SER A 177 6.85 -11.87 7.88
CA SER A 177 8.15 -11.82 7.21
C SER A 177 8.53 -10.41 6.75
N VAL A 178 7.56 -9.63 6.24
CA VAL A 178 7.80 -8.25 5.80
C VAL A 178 8.05 -7.31 6.98
N ARG A 179 7.31 -7.45 8.08
CA ARG A 179 7.53 -6.66 9.29
C ARG A 179 8.94 -6.88 9.86
N ASP A 180 9.36 -8.14 9.91
CA ASP A 180 10.69 -8.50 10.42
C ASP A 180 11.80 -8.03 9.45
N ALA A 181 11.57 -8.13 8.15
CA ALA A 181 12.46 -7.60 7.11
C ALA A 181 12.64 -6.09 7.23
N PHE A 182 11.53 -5.36 7.43
CA PHE A 182 11.55 -3.91 7.56
C PHE A 182 12.34 -3.46 8.79
N ARG A 183 12.07 -4.09 9.94
CA ARG A 183 12.84 -3.85 11.17
C ARG A 183 14.33 -4.10 10.94
N ALA A 184 14.69 -5.27 10.41
CA ALA A 184 16.08 -5.63 10.17
C ALA A 184 16.78 -4.67 9.18
N GLN A 185 16.06 -4.17 8.17
CA GLN A 185 16.59 -3.18 7.23
C GLN A 185 16.89 -1.84 7.91
N VAL A 186 15.99 -1.35 8.76
CA VAL A 186 16.21 -0.08 9.49
C VAL A 186 17.37 -0.23 10.48
N GLU A 187 17.41 -1.35 11.21
CA GLU A 187 18.45 -1.67 12.20
C GLU A 187 19.83 -1.82 11.57
N THR A 188 19.96 -2.61 10.51
CA THR A 188 21.26 -2.97 9.94
C THR A 188 21.70 -2.09 8.78
N GLY A 189 20.76 -1.38 8.13
CA GLY A 189 21.00 -0.68 6.87
C GLY A 189 21.26 -1.60 5.67
N GLN A 190 21.05 -2.92 5.80
CA GLN A 190 21.31 -3.89 4.73
C GLN A 190 20.02 -4.24 3.98
N ALA A 191 20.05 -4.10 2.65
CA ALA A 191 18.98 -4.54 1.76
C ALA A 191 19.09 -6.04 1.44
N LYS A 192 18.77 -6.89 2.43
CA LYS A 192 18.73 -8.35 2.22
C LYS A 192 17.44 -8.73 1.48
N VAL A 193 17.56 -9.69 0.57
CA VAL A 193 16.40 -10.28 -0.10
C VAL A 193 15.71 -11.22 0.87
N VAL A 194 14.43 -10.97 1.17
CA VAL A 194 13.62 -11.81 2.06
C VAL A 194 12.68 -12.68 1.24
N GLU A 195 12.79 -14.00 1.40
CA GLU A 195 11.89 -14.93 0.76
C GLU A 195 10.56 -14.97 1.50
N LEU A 196 9.47 -14.70 0.77
CA LEU A 196 8.14 -14.71 1.33
C LEU A 196 7.51 -16.11 1.21
N PRO A 197 6.73 -16.53 2.21
CA PRO A 197 6.06 -17.82 2.19
C PRO A 197 5.07 -17.90 1.03
N VAL A 198 5.12 -19.02 0.31
CA VAL A 198 4.18 -19.33 -0.76
C VAL A 198 3.32 -20.52 -0.37
N THR A 199 2.07 -20.52 -0.83
CA THR A 199 1.12 -21.61 -0.64
C THR A 199 0.55 -22.06 -1.97
N SER A 200 0.00 -23.27 -2.01
CA SER A 200 -0.72 -23.74 -3.19
C SER A 200 -2.02 -22.94 -3.32
N ARG A 201 -2.28 -22.42 -4.52
CA ARG A 201 -3.50 -21.70 -4.87
C ARG A 201 -4.18 -22.41 -6.02
N GLN A 202 -5.46 -22.69 -5.85
CA GLN A 202 -6.33 -23.19 -6.92
C GLN A 202 -6.96 -22.01 -7.67
N PRO A 203 -7.27 -22.17 -8.97
CA PRO A 203 -8.09 -21.22 -9.69
C PRO A 203 -9.45 -21.06 -9.01
N THR A 204 -9.93 -19.82 -8.97
CA THR A 204 -11.25 -19.47 -8.44
C THR A 204 -12.35 -19.64 -9.48
N VAL A 205 -12.02 -19.44 -10.76
CA VAL A 205 -12.93 -19.64 -11.88
C VAL A 205 -13.17 -21.14 -12.07
N THR A 206 -14.43 -21.56 -11.92
CA THR A 206 -14.84 -22.95 -12.11
C THR A 206 -15.08 -23.28 -13.58
N LYS A 207 -15.18 -24.57 -13.91
CA LYS A 207 -15.60 -25.00 -15.26
C LYS A 207 -17.01 -24.50 -15.61
N ALA A 208 -17.94 -24.59 -14.66
CA ALA A 208 -19.31 -24.10 -14.83
C ALA A 208 -19.35 -22.58 -15.10
N GLU A 209 -18.45 -21.81 -14.47
CA GLU A 209 -18.26 -20.40 -14.75
C GLU A 209 -17.79 -20.14 -16.19
N LEU A 210 -16.78 -20.89 -16.66
CA LEU A 210 -16.30 -20.79 -18.04
C LEU A 210 -17.42 -21.10 -19.04
N ASP A 211 -18.16 -22.18 -18.81
CA ASP A 211 -19.26 -22.60 -19.69
C ASP A 211 -20.37 -21.55 -19.72
N ARG A 212 -20.69 -20.94 -18.56
CA ARG A 212 -21.65 -19.83 -18.48
C ARG A 212 -21.16 -18.62 -19.28
N ALA A 213 -19.96 -18.14 -19.00
CA ALA A 213 -19.38 -16.97 -19.66
C ALA A 213 -19.27 -17.17 -21.18
N MET A 214 -18.96 -18.39 -21.62
CA MET A 214 -18.93 -18.76 -23.03
C MET A 214 -20.31 -18.60 -23.67
N LYS A 215 -21.33 -19.23 -23.07
CA LYS A 215 -22.70 -19.29 -23.61
C LYS A 215 -23.45 -17.96 -23.51
N GLU A 216 -23.30 -17.25 -22.40
CA GLU A 216 -24.08 -16.05 -22.10
C GLU A 216 -23.48 -14.79 -22.73
N PHE A 217 -22.16 -14.75 -22.92
CA PHE A 217 -21.48 -13.56 -23.43
C PHE A 217 -20.57 -13.84 -24.62
N ALA A 218 -19.57 -14.71 -24.48
CA ALA A 218 -18.49 -14.78 -25.47
C ALA A 218 -18.95 -15.24 -26.86
N GLU A 219 -19.79 -16.28 -26.93
CA GLU A 219 -20.38 -16.78 -28.18
C GLU A 219 -21.32 -15.74 -28.81
N PRO A 220 -22.31 -15.15 -28.11
CA PRO A 220 -23.13 -14.07 -28.65
C PRO A 220 -22.32 -12.84 -29.10
N ALA A 221 -21.34 -12.42 -28.31
CA ALA A 221 -20.51 -11.26 -28.61
C ALA A 221 -19.76 -11.44 -29.94
N MET A 222 -19.28 -12.64 -30.21
CA MET A 222 -18.49 -12.97 -31.40
C MET A 222 -19.29 -13.56 -32.56
N SER A 223 -20.62 -13.64 -32.45
CA SER A 223 -21.46 -14.31 -33.46
C SER A 223 -21.56 -13.54 -34.78
N ASP A 224 -21.49 -12.21 -34.74
CA ASP A 224 -21.51 -11.34 -35.92
C ASP A 224 -20.92 -9.96 -35.59
N ARG A 225 -20.90 -9.04 -36.54
CA ARG A 225 -20.60 -7.63 -36.31
C ARG A 225 -21.68 -6.93 -35.50
N ILE A 226 -21.27 -5.88 -34.80
CA ILE A 226 -22.15 -4.88 -34.20
C ILE A 226 -21.95 -3.55 -34.92
N THR A 227 -22.96 -2.69 -34.88
CA THR A 227 -22.92 -1.34 -35.45
C THR A 227 -23.20 -0.34 -34.34
N ILE A 228 -22.30 0.61 -34.14
CA ILE A 228 -22.49 1.73 -33.20
C ILE A 228 -22.72 3.01 -34.02
N ARG A 229 -23.75 3.77 -33.67
CA ARG A 229 -24.16 5.00 -34.35
C ARG A 229 -24.12 6.19 -33.41
N ALA A 230 -23.73 7.35 -33.90
CA ALA A 230 -23.81 8.61 -33.18
C ALA A 230 -23.88 9.76 -34.18
N GLY A 231 -24.79 10.72 -33.98
CA GLY A 231 -24.85 11.95 -34.79
C GLY A 231 -24.93 11.72 -36.31
N GLY A 232 -25.62 10.67 -36.75
CA GLY A 232 -25.72 10.29 -38.18
C GLY A 232 -24.49 9.57 -38.76
N LYS A 233 -23.42 9.38 -37.97
CA LYS A 233 -22.26 8.57 -38.32
C LYS A 233 -22.39 7.16 -37.75
N GLU A 234 -21.72 6.18 -38.36
CA GLU A 234 -21.71 4.80 -37.87
C GLU A 234 -20.33 4.13 -38.02
N ILE A 235 -20.06 3.17 -37.14
CA ILE A 235 -18.88 2.31 -37.19
C ILE A 235 -19.27 0.86 -36.87
N GLN A 236 -18.60 -0.10 -37.52
CA GLN A 236 -18.84 -1.53 -37.31
C GLN A 236 -17.66 -2.20 -36.62
N PHE A 237 -17.96 -3.04 -35.62
CA PHE A 237 -16.97 -3.89 -34.97
C PHE A 237 -17.32 -5.36 -35.22
N GLY A 238 -16.37 -6.14 -35.73
CA GLY A 238 -16.60 -7.52 -36.16
C GLY A 238 -15.62 -8.54 -35.57
N PRO A 239 -16.01 -9.84 -35.57
CA PRO A 239 -15.26 -10.91 -34.91
C PRO A 239 -13.93 -11.24 -35.59
N ALA A 240 -13.75 -10.88 -36.87
CA ALA A 240 -12.53 -11.18 -37.60
C ALA A 240 -11.34 -10.29 -37.21
N ARG A 241 -11.58 -9.07 -36.71
CA ARG A 241 -10.49 -8.10 -36.48
C ARG A 241 -10.69 -7.25 -35.24
N SER A 242 -11.78 -6.50 -35.14
CA SER A 242 -11.93 -5.47 -34.10
C SER A 242 -12.37 -6.03 -32.75
N LEU A 243 -13.37 -6.92 -32.71
CA LEU A 243 -13.87 -7.46 -31.44
C LEU A 243 -12.79 -8.22 -30.64
N PRO A 244 -11.92 -9.06 -31.24
CA PRO A 244 -10.81 -9.69 -30.51
C PRO A 244 -9.80 -8.72 -29.89
N GLN A 245 -9.69 -7.50 -30.42
CA GLN A 245 -8.80 -6.48 -29.86
C GLN A 245 -9.45 -5.69 -28.72
N ILE A 246 -10.78 -5.67 -28.67
CA ILE A 246 -11.56 -4.91 -27.68
C ILE A 246 -11.93 -5.79 -26.49
N LEU A 247 -12.30 -7.05 -26.74
CA LEU A 247 -12.91 -7.92 -25.74
C LEU A 247 -11.87 -8.75 -24.98
N SER A 248 -12.01 -8.74 -23.67
CA SER A 248 -11.32 -9.65 -22.75
C SER A 248 -12.24 -10.00 -21.58
N MET A 249 -11.89 -11.00 -20.78
CA MET A 249 -12.57 -11.29 -19.53
C MET A 249 -11.57 -11.39 -18.38
N LYS A 250 -11.98 -10.90 -17.21
CA LYS A 250 -11.21 -10.99 -15.97
C LYS A 250 -12.00 -11.73 -14.91
N ALA A 251 -11.29 -12.52 -14.12
CA ALA A 251 -11.85 -13.14 -12.93
C ALA A 251 -12.01 -12.07 -11.82
N VAL A 252 -13.23 -11.91 -11.33
CA VAL A 252 -13.59 -11.09 -10.17
C VAL A 252 -14.45 -11.97 -9.27
N ASP A 253 -13.95 -12.26 -8.07
CA ASP A 253 -14.65 -13.10 -7.08
C ASP A 253 -15.13 -14.47 -7.64
N GLY A 254 -14.28 -15.10 -8.44
CA GLY A 254 -14.57 -16.40 -9.07
C GLY A 254 -15.53 -16.33 -10.26
N ARG A 255 -15.97 -15.13 -10.68
CA ARG A 255 -16.76 -14.91 -11.89
C ARG A 255 -15.97 -14.23 -12.99
N LEU A 256 -16.25 -14.58 -14.25
CA LEU A 256 -15.71 -13.89 -15.41
C LEU A 256 -16.58 -12.69 -15.75
N VAL A 257 -15.95 -11.52 -15.70
CA VAL A 257 -16.55 -10.23 -16.06
C VAL A 257 -15.88 -9.72 -17.32
N GLU A 258 -16.68 -9.22 -18.25
CA GLU A 258 -16.22 -8.61 -19.49
C GLU A 258 -15.44 -7.32 -19.25
N VAL A 259 -14.37 -7.15 -20.03
CA VAL A 259 -13.50 -5.98 -20.00
C VAL A 259 -13.28 -5.51 -21.42
N TYR A 260 -13.53 -4.22 -21.64
CA TYR A 260 -13.37 -3.53 -22.90
C TYR A 260 -12.05 -2.76 -22.91
N ASP A 261 -11.17 -3.05 -23.86
CA ASP A 261 -9.94 -2.28 -24.06
C ASP A 261 -10.28 -0.93 -24.71
N LYS A 262 -10.38 0.10 -23.86
CA LYS A 262 -10.70 1.47 -24.29
C LYS A 262 -9.67 2.01 -25.28
N LYS A 263 -8.39 1.69 -25.12
CA LYS A 263 -7.33 2.14 -26.04
C LYS A 263 -7.47 1.48 -27.41
N ALA A 264 -7.90 0.22 -27.44
CA ALA A 264 -8.23 -0.46 -28.69
C ALA A 264 -9.46 0.18 -29.34
N ILE A 265 -10.50 0.51 -28.57
CA ILE A 265 -11.68 1.24 -29.07
C ILE A 265 -11.26 2.59 -29.65
N GLU A 266 -10.54 3.44 -28.92
CA GLU A 266 -10.05 4.75 -29.40
C GLU A 266 -9.31 4.63 -30.73
N ARG A 267 -8.37 3.69 -30.82
CA ARG A 267 -7.61 3.44 -32.06
C ARG A 267 -8.50 2.99 -33.22
N LEU A 268 -9.51 2.17 -32.94
CA LEU A 268 -10.41 1.63 -33.96
C LEU A 268 -11.48 2.63 -34.40
N LEU A 269 -11.84 3.58 -33.53
CA LEU A 269 -12.72 4.69 -33.88
C LEU A 269 -12.07 5.60 -34.92
N ASP A 270 -10.75 5.83 -34.83
CA ASP A 270 -9.97 6.60 -35.82
C ASP A 270 -10.64 7.94 -36.20
N GLY A 271 -11.11 8.67 -35.17
CA GLY A 271 -11.78 9.96 -35.34
C GLY A 271 -13.22 9.90 -35.87
N ALA A 272 -13.82 8.70 -35.98
CA ALA A 272 -15.17 8.53 -36.53
C ALA A 272 -16.21 9.44 -35.86
N PHE A 273 -16.13 9.63 -34.55
CA PHE A 273 -17.08 10.44 -33.78
C PHE A 273 -16.53 11.81 -33.34
N ASP A 274 -15.42 12.27 -33.91
CA ASP A 274 -14.84 13.56 -33.57
C ASP A 274 -15.85 14.70 -33.82
N GLY A 275 -15.89 15.63 -32.87
CA GLY A 275 -16.78 16.78 -32.80
C GLY A 275 -18.20 16.46 -32.34
N LEU A 276 -18.55 15.20 -32.08
CA LEU A 276 -19.88 14.83 -31.57
C LEU A 276 -19.93 14.99 -30.05
N MET A 277 -20.81 15.86 -29.57
CA MET A 277 -20.95 16.16 -28.13
C MET A 277 -22.17 15.44 -27.56
N ILE A 278 -21.97 14.69 -26.48
CA ILE A 278 -23.02 14.17 -25.62
C ILE A 278 -23.33 15.22 -24.56
N THR A 279 -24.61 15.49 -24.34
CA THR A 279 -25.08 16.28 -23.20
C THR A 279 -25.49 15.32 -22.09
N LYS A 280 -24.93 15.46 -20.89
CA LYS A 280 -25.34 14.69 -19.71
C LYS A 280 -26.63 15.27 -19.11
N GLY A 281 -27.29 14.50 -18.26
CA GLY A 281 -28.50 14.95 -17.55
C GLY A 281 -28.29 16.17 -16.64
N ASP A 282 -27.05 16.48 -16.24
CA ASP A 282 -26.69 17.69 -15.49
C ASP A 282 -26.40 18.91 -16.40
N GLY A 283 -26.57 18.77 -17.72
CA GLY A 283 -26.31 19.79 -18.74
C GLY A 283 -24.84 19.95 -19.13
N THR A 284 -23.91 19.24 -18.50
CA THR A 284 -22.51 19.23 -18.91
C THR A 284 -22.36 18.49 -20.23
N LYS A 285 -21.35 18.88 -21.03
CA LYS A 285 -21.10 18.27 -22.33
C LYS A 285 -19.72 17.64 -22.37
N HIS A 286 -19.62 16.46 -22.96
CA HIS A 286 -18.35 15.82 -23.30
C HIS A 286 -18.43 15.27 -24.72
N GLU A 287 -17.29 15.11 -25.36
CA GLU A 287 -17.20 14.50 -26.68
C GLU A 287 -17.42 12.98 -26.59
N VAL A 288 -18.03 12.37 -27.61
CA VAL A 288 -18.23 10.92 -27.67
C VAL A 288 -16.89 10.21 -27.48
N SER A 289 -16.79 9.43 -26.42
CA SER A 289 -15.56 8.78 -26.00
C SER A 289 -15.61 7.26 -26.19
N ALA A 290 -14.47 6.59 -26.03
CA ALA A 290 -14.42 5.14 -25.99
C ALA A 290 -15.22 4.53 -24.83
N ASP A 291 -15.47 5.30 -23.76
CA ASP A 291 -16.33 4.88 -22.66
C ASP A 291 -17.81 4.78 -23.10
N ASP A 292 -18.29 5.78 -23.84
CA ASP A 292 -19.66 5.81 -24.36
C ASP A 292 -19.88 4.68 -25.38
N VAL A 293 -18.88 4.44 -26.23
CA VAL A 293 -18.88 3.32 -27.18
C VAL A 293 -18.87 1.99 -26.45
N ALA A 294 -17.98 1.78 -25.47
CA ALA A 294 -17.92 0.56 -24.68
C ALA A 294 -19.26 0.28 -23.96
N PHE A 295 -19.93 1.33 -23.46
CA PHE A 295 -21.24 1.22 -22.85
C PHE A 295 -22.28 0.72 -23.86
N ALA A 296 -22.37 1.34 -25.04
CA ALA A 296 -23.29 0.93 -26.10
C ALA A 296 -23.02 -0.50 -26.62
N MET A 297 -21.74 -0.93 -26.64
CA MET A 297 -21.36 -2.28 -27.05
C MET A 297 -21.95 -3.38 -26.15
N ARG A 298 -22.18 -3.14 -24.86
CA ARG A 298 -22.66 -4.16 -23.90
C ARG A 298 -23.92 -4.85 -24.39
N ASP A 299 -24.93 -4.05 -24.74
CA ASP A 299 -26.19 -4.58 -25.25
C ASP A 299 -26.06 -5.06 -26.69
N ALA A 300 -25.31 -4.33 -27.54
CA ALA A 300 -25.16 -4.68 -28.95
C ALA A 300 -24.57 -6.08 -29.13
N LEU A 301 -23.58 -6.44 -28.30
CA LEU A 301 -22.89 -7.74 -28.37
C LEU A 301 -23.79 -8.92 -28.00
N LEU A 302 -24.82 -8.69 -27.18
CA LEU A 302 -25.77 -9.72 -26.78
C LEU A 302 -26.96 -9.84 -27.76
N GLY A 303 -27.07 -8.92 -28.72
CA GLY A 303 -28.11 -8.93 -29.73
C GLY A 303 -28.04 -10.16 -30.63
N LYS A 304 -29.19 -10.79 -30.85
CA LYS A 304 -29.38 -11.97 -31.72
C LYS A 304 -29.84 -11.60 -33.12
N THR A 305 -30.36 -10.39 -33.30
CA THR A 305 -30.79 -9.85 -34.60
C THR A 305 -29.92 -8.67 -35.03
N PRO A 306 -29.84 -8.37 -36.35
CA PRO A 306 -29.12 -7.18 -36.83
C PRO A 306 -29.59 -5.86 -36.18
N ALA A 307 -30.87 -5.77 -35.83
CA ALA A 307 -31.43 -4.60 -35.15
C ALA A 307 -30.93 -4.48 -33.71
N GLU A 308 -30.93 -5.58 -32.95
CA GLU A 308 -30.41 -5.60 -31.57
C GLU A 308 -28.90 -5.34 -31.51
N ARG A 309 -28.17 -5.76 -32.53
CA ARG A 309 -26.72 -5.54 -32.70
C ARG A 309 -26.36 -4.15 -33.21
N THR A 310 -27.37 -3.30 -33.44
CA THR A 310 -27.18 -1.90 -33.81
C THR A 310 -27.59 -1.02 -32.63
N LYS A 311 -26.65 -0.24 -32.09
CA LYS A 311 -26.93 0.69 -30.99
C LYS A 311 -26.57 2.11 -31.36
N THR A 312 -27.44 3.03 -31.01
CA THR A 312 -27.24 4.46 -31.20
C THR A 312 -26.91 5.09 -29.85
N ILE A 313 -25.80 5.81 -29.80
CA ILE A 313 -25.44 6.67 -28.67
C ILE A 313 -26.30 7.92 -28.78
N ASP A 314 -27.12 8.15 -27.75
CA ASP A 314 -27.90 9.38 -27.66
C ASP A 314 -26.97 10.55 -27.33
N LEU A 315 -27.06 11.61 -28.13
CA LEU A 315 -26.31 12.84 -27.93
C LEU A 315 -27.10 13.85 -27.08
N SER A 316 -28.41 13.64 -26.96
CA SER A 316 -29.30 14.37 -26.09
C SER A 316 -29.32 13.72 -24.71
N GLY A 317 -29.33 14.54 -23.64
CA GLY A 317 -29.23 14.06 -22.26
C GLY A 317 -30.48 13.40 -21.70
N GLU A 318 -31.30 12.78 -22.56
CA GLU A 318 -32.57 12.12 -22.22
C GLU A 318 -32.44 10.59 -22.06
N GLY A 319 -31.22 10.06 -22.18
CA GLY A 319 -30.90 8.63 -22.05
C GLY A 319 -30.71 8.12 -20.62
#